data_AF-A0A095ANB0-F1
#
_entry.id   AF-A0A095ANB0-F1
#
_cell.length_a   1.000
_cell.length_b   1.000
_cell.length_c   1.000
_cell.angle_alpha   90.00
_cell.angle_beta   90.00
_cell.angle_gamma   90.00
#
_symmetry.space_group_name_H-M   'P 1'
#
loop_
_entity.id
_entity.type
_entity.pdbx_description
1 polymer ?
#
loop_
_entity_poly.entity_id
_entity_poly.type
_entity_poly.pdbx_seq_one_letter_code
_entity_poly.pdbx_strand_id
1 'polypeptide(L)'
;MLSDDAILPGFGSLSLSDNPTGWGPTDIPEEFRNMPFQPFSKDTRLGRRGRRGLGGPGSGYSWAGGRSGYQMIGNQGGVVNRKLRSASDRERMMLQQNRRWQHWGPQGVGQRRGGTQGWRSNTGAWGSNIDRRQAHRAVRDASIQIKDNWTMLEELDFARLAKLALPNVKEPIDKVNCGEMEYYDKSYDRVSTRNERPLVRVNRVLHTVTTSRDPVIHRLASDSVGKVYCTDTIAAMIMCCTRSVYPWDLIVQRIQDRLFFDKREDTESDFVSVCETATEPPNEEPGHINSPQRLALEATFINTNLSQQMLLMGGKTYSFPEENPFKDDEEEDEDSPNPSQNKNHEGGKEELGSVGYRYRIFDLGNDVQMVIRCEVNGVLQPTNDDQPASPQFVCIRALNEFDSRYCGGVDWRTKLDTQRGAVLAAEIKNNAFKLAGWTVCSILSGADQLKLGFVSRVNPRDSSRHVILGTQQFKPSEFANQLNLNMDNAWGILRCVVDFFMKMPEGKYLMLKDPNKPVLRIYSVPQDASDSDESEDGISEEEAVIVEQQNSEPSKTEVNNMSGHSQDGIEGQFKNTESVTQLRTTEPTES
;
A
#
# COMPACT_ATOMS: atom_id res chain seq x y z
N MET A 1 5.28 -28.24 66.33
CA MET A 1 4.19 -27.27 66.51
C MET A 1 4.47 -26.10 65.61
N LEU A 2 3.96 -26.16 64.39
CA LEU A 2 3.91 -25.03 63.46
C LEU A 2 2.44 -24.58 63.46
N SER A 3 2.24 -23.28 63.66
CA SER A 3 0.97 -22.61 63.84
C SER A 3 0.10 -22.63 62.57
N ASP A 4 -1.10 -23.17 62.69
CA ASP A 4 -2.17 -23.19 61.67
C ASP A 4 -2.87 -21.83 61.55
N ASP A 5 -2.21 -20.82 60.99
CA ASP A 5 -2.87 -19.53 60.68
C ASP A 5 -2.36 -18.91 59.37
N ALA A 6 -2.27 -19.73 58.31
CA ALA A 6 -2.22 -19.22 56.94
C ALA A 6 -3.64 -19.24 56.36
N ILE A 7 -4.35 -18.11 56.43
CA ILE A 7 -5.61 -17.91 55.72
C ILE A 7 -5.29 -17.93 54.22
N LEU A 8 -5.47 -19.10 53.59
CA LEU A 8 -5.43 -19.23 52.14
C LEU A 8 -6.61 -18.45 51.54
N PRO A 9 -6.43 -17.74 50.40
CA PRO A 9 -7.53 -17.05 49.73
C PRO A 9 -8.60 -18.06 49.33
N GLY A 10 -9.81 -17.89 49.88
CA GLY A 10 -10.95 -18.74 49.59
C GLY A 10 -11.56 -18.38 48.24
N PHE A 11 -11.54 -19.31 47.29
CA PHE A 11 -12.37 -19.20 46.09
C PHE A 11 -13.82 -19.55 46.49
N GLY A 12 -14.70 -18.56 46.41
CA GLY A 12 -16.14 -18.79 46.59
C GLY A 12 -16.67 -19.73 45.50
N SER A 13 -17.77 -20.42 45.78
CA SER A 13 -18.46 -21.24 44.77
C SER A 13 -19.00 -20.34 43.65
N LEU A 14 -18.61 -20.62 42.41
CA LEU A 14 -19.14 -19.96 41.21
C LEU A 14 -20.60 -20.38 40.99
N SER A 15 -21.50 -19.41 40.83
CA SER A 15 -22.89 -19.64 40.45
C SER A 15 -23.01 -19.80 38.93
N LEU A 16 -23.33 -21.01 38.46
CA LEU A 16 -23.58 -21.31 37.05
C LEU A 16 -25.08 -21.49 36.80
N SER A 17 -25.59 -20.95 35.70
CA SER A 17 -26.97 -21.18 35.25
C SER A 17 -27.07 -22.55 34.55
N ASP A 18 -28.01 -23.40 34.99
CA ASP A 18 -28.27 -24.69 34.36
C ASP A 18 -29.35 -24.58 33.27
N ASN A 19 -29.09 -25.14 32.09
CA ASN A 19 -30.01 -25.17 30.94
C ASN A 19 -30.34 -26.62 30.54
N PRO A 20 -31.47 -27.18 30.99
CA PRO A 20 -31.79 -28.59 30.76
C PRO A 20 -32.23 -28.89 29.31
N THR A 21 -32.55 -27.87 28.50
CA THR A 21 -33.17 -28.04 27.17
C THR A 21 -32.28 -27.61 26.00
N GLY A 22 -31.07 -27.12 26.26
CA GLY A 22 -30.14 -26.71 25.22
C GLY A 22 -28.85 -26.11 25.76
N TRP A 23 -28.01 -25.60 24.86
CA TRP A 23 -26.83 -24.82 25.22
C TRP A 23 -27.09 -23.33 24.98
N GLY A 24 -26.85 -22.51 26.00
CA GLY A 24 -27.04 -21.06 25.95
C GLY A 24 -27.64 -20.48 27.24
N PRO A 25 -27.76 -19.14 27.33
CA PRO A 25 -28.31 -18.45 28.49
C PRO A 25 -29.79 -18.80 28.68
N THR A 26 -30.17 -19.11 29.92
CA THR A 26 -31.56 -19.43 30.27
C THR A 26 -32.38 -18.22 30.66
N ASP A 27 -31.74 -17.19 31.21
CA ASP A 27 -32.42 -16.03 31.79
C ASP A 27 -31.62 -14.75 31.57
N ILE A 28 -32.30 -13.60 31.61
CA ILE A 28 -31.68 -12.28 31.51
C ILE A 28 -30.89 -12.04 32.81
N PRO A 29 -29.64 -11.53 32.76
CA PRO A 29 -28.88 -11.21 33.96
C PRO A 29 -29.68 -10.34 34.93
N GLU A 30 -29.64 -10.68 36.23
CA GLU A 30 -30.46 -10.01 37.26
C GLU A 30 -30.30 -8.48 37.28
N GLU A 31 -29.09 -8.00 36.97
CA GLU A 31 -28.73 -6.59 36.92
C GLU A 31 -29.58 -5.77 35.94
N PHE A 32 -30.04 -6.39 34.85
CA PHE A 32 -30.77 -5.71 33.76
C PHE A 32 -32.26 -6.08 33.70
N ARG A 33 -32.73 -7.04 34.52
CA ARG A 33 -34.12 -7.54 34.49
C ARG A 33 -35.18 -6.45 34.68
N ASN A 34 -34.90 -5.45 35.50
CA ASN A 34 -35.84 -4.39 35.86
C ASN A 34 -35.52 -3.02 35.21
N MET A 35 -34.65 -3.00 34.19
CA MET A 35 -34.26 -1.77 33.50
C MET A 35 -34.65 -1.84 32.02
N PRO A 36 -35.30 -0.81 31.44
CA PRO A 36 -35.51 -0.75 29.99
C PRO A 36 -34.16 -0.76 29.28
N PHE A 37 -33.92 -1.80 28.49
CA PHE A 37 -32.66 -1.94 27.76
C PHE A 37 -32.59 -0.91 26.63
N GLN A 38 -31.49 -0.13 26.60
CA GLN A 38 -31.14 0.74 25.50
C GLN A 38 -29.64 0.59 25.21
N PRO A 39 -29.24 0.20 23.98
CA PRO A 39 -27.83 0.13 23.63
C PRO A 39 -27.23 1.54 23.60
N PHE A 40 -26.02 1.67 24.13
CA PHE A 40 -25.27 2.93 24.11
C PHE A 40 -23.76 2.65 24.04
N SER A 41 -23.00 3.64 23.59
CA SER A 41 -21.55 3.61 23.57
C SER A 41 -20.99 4.66 24.56
N LYS A 42 -19.96 4.30 25.33
CA LYS A 42 -19.40 5.18 26.38
C LYS A 42 -18.47 6.26 25.81
N ASP A 43 -17.99 6.07 24.60
CA ASP A 43 -17.10 6.93 23.82
C ASP A 43 -17.86 8.05 23.06
N THR A 44 -19.20 8.02 23.04
CA THR A 44 -19.98 9.08 22.42
C THR A 44 -19.85 10.39 23.20
N ARG A 45 -19.51 11.48 22.49
CA ARG A 45 -19.38 12.83 23.07
C ARG A 45 -20.68 13.28 23.75
N LEU A 46 -20.60 13.56 25.05
CA LEU A 46 -21.70 14.08 25.87
C LEU A 46 -21.89 15.61 25.68
N GLY A 47 -23.14 16.07 25.65
CA GLY A 47 -23.50 17.49 25.68
C GLY A 47 -24.30 18.00 24.48
N ARG A 48 -25.59 17.67 24.41
CA ARG A 48 -26.54 18.23 23.42
C ARG A 48 -27.56 19.12 24.12
N ARG A 49 -27.62 20.41 23.78
CA ARG A 49 -28.64 21.34 24.29
C ARG A 49 -29.94 21.18 23.50
N GLY A 50 -31.02 20.73 24.16
CA GLY A 50 -32.36 20.81 23.60
C GLY A 50 -32.84 22.25 23.57
N ARG A 51 -32.96 22.85 22.37
CA ARG A 51 -33.60 24.16 22.21
C ARG A 51 -34.95 23.98 21.52
N ARG A 52 -36.02 24.53 22.13
CA ARG A 52 -37.27 24.79 21.41
C ARG A 52 -37.17 26.19 20.78
N GLY A 53 -36.92 26.25 19.47
CA GLY A 53 -36.84 27.49 18.69
C GLY A 53 -35.67 27.48 17.69
N LEU A 54 -35.96 27.65 16.40
CA LEU A 54 -35.01 27.67 15.29
C LEU A 54 -33.97 28.80 15.43
N GLY A 55 -32.68 28.49 15.19
CA GLY A 55 -31.69 29.48 14.72
C GLY A 55 -30.30 29.40 15.36
N GLY A 56 -29.40 28.57 14.81
CA GLY A 56 -27.96 28.57 15.11
C GLY A 56 -27.20 27.53 14.25
N PRO A 57 -25.97 27.81 13.77
CA PRO A 57 -25.43 27.24 12.54
C PRO A 57 -24.98 25.79 12.72
N GLY A 58 -25.58 24.88 11.94
CA GLY A 58 -25.29 23.45 11.95
C GLY A 58 -26.56 22.59 11.93
N SER A 59 -27.53 22.91 11.07
CA SER A 59 -28.77 22.13 10.94
C SER A 59 -28.65 21.10 9.82
N GLY A 60 -27.90 20.03 10.06
CA GLY A 60 -28.18 18.72 9.47
C GLY A 60 -29.11 17.95 10.42
N TYR A 61 -30.05 17.20 9.87
CA TYR A 61 -31.07 16.36 10.55
C TYR A 61 -32.41 17.07 10.88
N SER A 62 -33.30 16.94 9.89
CA SER A 62 -34.74 17.16 9.96
C SER A 62 -35.38 16.17 10.94
N TRP A 63 -35.95 16.66 12.04
CA TRP A 63 -36.96 15.91 12.79
C TRP A 63 -38.35 16.34 12.31
N ALA A 64 -39.05 15.39 11.69
CA ALA A 64 -40.45 15.50 11.36
C ALA A 64 -41.30 15.47 12.64
N GLY A 65 -42.34 16.31 12.71
CA GLY A 65 -43.42 16.18 13.69
C GLY A 65 -43.42 17.23 14.80
N GLY A 66 -44.05 18.38 14.53
CA GLY A 66 -44.29 19.40 15.55
C GLY A 66 -45.17 20.53 15.04
N ARG A 67 -46.44 20.24 14.73
CA ARG A 67 -47.45 21.26 14.46
C ARG A 67 -47.64 22.13 15.71
N SER A 68 -47.41 23.43 15.59
CA SER A 68 -48.00 24.42 16.50
C SER A 68 -48.71 25.47 15.66
N GLY A 69 -49.99 25.21 15.38
CA GLY A 69 -50.92 26.18 14.83
C GLY A 69 -51.72 26.79 15.98
N TYR A 70 -51.27 27.94 16.49
CA TYR A 70 -52.10 28.89 17.21
C TYR A 70 -51.58 30.30 16.88
N GLN A 71 -52.38 31.04 16.13
CA GLN A 71 -52.07 32.36 15.59
C GLN A 71 -52.61 33.42 16.55
N MET A 72 -51.74 34.12 17.28
CA MET A 72 -52.13 35.31 18.04
C MET A 72 -52.07 36.53 17.12
N ILE A 73 -53.23 37.08 16.79
CA ILE A 73 -53.42 38.29 15.99
C ILE A 73 -53.02 39.51 16.84
N GLY A 74 -52.04 40.28 16.36
CA GLY A 74 -51.55 41.48 17.05
C GLY A 74 -50.59 42.33 16.19
N ASN A 75 -51.19 43.06 15.24
CA ASN A 75 -50.74 44.34 14.65
C ASN A 75 -49.45 44.46 13.80
N GLN A 76 -49.70 44.60 12.48
CA GLN A 76 -49.05 45.47 11.49
C GLN A 76 -47.54 45.32 11.20
N GLY A 77 -47.26 44.64 10.08
CA GLY A 77 -45.97 44.68 9.38
C GLY A 77 -45.95 43.67 8.23
N GLY A 78 -46.43 44.09 7.05
CA GLY A 78 -46.72 43.23 5.90
C GLY A 78 -45.57 42.33 5.45
N VAL A 79 -45.84 41.03 5.46
CA VAL A 79 -45.04 39.93 4.92
C VAL A 79 -45.17 39.91 3.40
N VAL A 80 -44.06 40.02 2.65
CA VAL A 80 -44.03 39.58 1.26
C VAL A 80 -43.65 38.10 1.23
N ASN A 81 -44.67 37.32 0.87
CA ASN A 81 -44.68 35.88 0.74
C ASN A 81 -43.68 35.41 -0.32
N ARG A 82 -42.78 34.50 0.06
CA ARG A 82 -41.85 33.81 -0.86
C ARG A 82 -42.63 32.73 -1.60
N LYS A 83 -43.17 33.05 -2.79
CA LYS A 83 -43.67 32.06 -3.75
C LYS A 83 -42.92 32.20 -5.08
N LEU A 84 -42.29 31.08 -5.46
CA LEU A 84 -41.76 30.78 -6.77
C LEU A 84 -42.65 31.31 -7.89
N ARG A 85 -42.07 32.09 -8.82
CA ARG A 85 -42.59 32.25 -10.19
C ARG A 85 -41.42 32.20 -11.16
N SER A 86 -41.62 31.47 -12.25
CA SER A 86 -40.71 31.30 -13.37
C SER A 86 -40.36 32.66 -13.99
N ALA A 87 -39.07 33.00 -14.06
CA ALA A 87 -38.60 34.15 -14.84
C ALA A 87 -38.59 33.79 -16.33
N SER A 88 -39.14 34.68 -17.16
CA SER A 88 -39.18 34.55 -18.62
C SER A 88 -37.81 34.87 -19.25
N ASP A 89 -37.47 34.17 -20.34
CA ASP A 89 -36.19 34.30 -21.08
C ASP A 89 -35.86 35.73 -21.55
N ARG A 90 -36.85 36.63 -21.59
CA ARG A 90 -36.67 38.04 -21.94
C ARG A 90 -35.96 38.85 -20.84
N GLU A 91 -36.06 38.42 -19.58
CA GLU A 91 -35.45 39.09 -18.42
C GLU A 91 -33.96 38.70 -18.25
N ARG A 92 -33.56 37.52 -18.72
CA ARG A 92 -32.15 37.08 -18.77
C ARG A 92 -31.33 37.79 -19.84
N MET A 93 -31.94 38.15 -20.98
CA MET A 93 -31.24 38.85 -22.07
C MET A 93 -30.88 40.31 -21.73
N MET A 94 -31.68 41.02 -20.92
CA MET A 94 -31.35 42.41 -20.54
C MET A 94 -30.17 42.53 -19.55
N LEU A 95 -29.91 41.50 -18.74
CA LEU A 95 -28.76 41.48 -17.82
C LEU A 95 -27.42 41.17 -18.51
N GLN A 96 -27.43 40.62 -19.74
CA GLN A 96 -26.23 40.34 -20.53
C GLN A 96 -25.75 41.52 -21.37
N GLN A 97 -26.64 42.47 -21.70
CA GLN A 97 -26.32 43.62 -22.55
C GLN A 97 -25.52 44.72 -21.84
N ASN A 98 -25.47 44.70 -20.50
CA ASN A 98 -24.82 45.72 -19.67
C ASN A 98 -23.38 45.40 -19.22
N ARG A 99 -22.76 44.33 -19.74
CA ARG A 99 -21.33 43.99 -19.48
C ARG A 99 -20.41 44.17 -20.69
N ARG A 100 -20.87 44.81 -21.77
CA ARG A 100 -20.14 44.93 -23.04
C ARG A 100 -19.81 46.38 -23.45
N TRP A 101 -19.57 47.26 -22.48
CA TRP A 101 -19.23 48.68 -22.75
C TRP A 101 -18.26 49.32 -21.73
N GLN A 102 -17.25 48.58 -21.25
CA GLN A 102 -16.24 49.10 -20.30
C GLN A 102 -14.79 48.77 -20.71
N HIS A 103 -14.51 48.65 -22.00
CA HIS A 103 -13.14 48.65 -22.53
C HIS A 103 -13.19 49.53 -23.77
N TRP A 104 -12.66 50.76 -23.75
CA TRP A 104 -12.10 51.53 -24.88
C TRP A 104 -11.86 53.01 -24.45
N GLY A 105 -10.60 53.32 -24.10
CA GLY A 105 -9.96 54.66 -24.12
C GLY A 105 -10.02 55.54 -22.85
N PRO A 106 -9.13 56.57 -22.69
CA PRO A 106 -8.10 57.05 -23.63
C PRO A 106 -6.70 57.35 -23.03
N GLN A 107 -5.77 57.50 -23.96
CA GLN A 107 -4.42 58.08 -23.87
C GLN A 107 -4.42 59.51 -23.27
N GLY A 108 -3.43 59.82 -22.42
CA GLY A 108 -3.24 61.17 -21.85
C GLY A 108 -1.85 61.36 -21.22
N VAL A 109 -1.09 62.29 -21.78
CA VAL A 109 0.32 62.64 -21.56
C VAL A 109 0.57 63.39 -20.24
N GLY A 110 1.73 63.15 -19.59
CA GLY A 110 2.51 64.25 -18.97
C GLY A 110 2.82 64.24 -17.46
N GLN A 111 4.12 64.36 -17.17
CA GLN A 111 4.77 65.04 -16.00
C GLN A 111 4.99 64.32 -14.64
N ARG A 112 6.27 63.94 -14.47
CA ARG A 112 7.25 64.35 -13.43
C ARG A 112 6.92 64.28 -11.91
N ARG A 113 7.78 63.47 -11.24
CA ARG A 113 8.69 63.80 -10.11
C ARG A 113 8.09 64.17 -8.73
N GLY A 114 8.50 63.42 -7.71
CA GLY A 114 8.65 63.93 -6.34
C GLY A 114 8.00 63.04 -5.27
N GLY A 115 8.80 62.56 -4.31
CA GLY A 115 8.33 61.69 -3.23
C GLY A 115 7.68 62.43 -2.06
N THR A 116 7.47 61.65 -0.99
CA THR A 116 7.29 62.01 0.44
C THR A 116 5.88 61.76 1.01
N GLN A 117 5.81 60.67 1.78
CA GLN A 117 5.16 60.55 3.10
C GLN A 117 3.61 60.52 3.20
N GLY A 118 3.10 59.29 3.21
CA GLY A 118 2.43 58.71 4.38
C GLY A 118 1.00 59.14 4.71
N TRP A 119 0.03 58.28 4.40
CA TRP A 119 -1.15 58.05 5.24
C TRP A 119 -1.54 56.56 5.19
N ARG A 120 -1.46 55.91 6.35
CA ARG A 120 -1.95 54.55 6.59
C ARG A 120 -3.48 54.55 6.52
N SER A 121 -4.07 53.68 5.71
CA SER A 121 -5.47 53.27 5.89
C SER A 121 -5.67 51.83 5.41
N ASN A 122 -5.55 50.91 6.36
CA ASN A 122 -6.51 49.85 6.65
C ASN A 122 -7.28 49.22 5.47
N THR A 123 -6.66 48.26 4.78
CA THR A 123 -7.36 47.22 4.00
C THR A 123 -6.87 45.83 4.44
N GLY A 124 -7.06 45.52 5.71
CA GLY A 124 -6.99 44.16 6.23
C GLY A 124 -8.40 43.64 6.50
N ALA A 125 -9.05 43.01 5.52
CA ALA A 125 -10.32 42.28 5.77
C ALA A 125 -10.76 41.31 4.67
N TRP A 126 -9.97 41.02 3.61
CA TRP A 126 -10.41 40.11 2.53
C TRP A 126 -9.30 39.19 1.98
N GLY A 127 -8.24 38.95 2.75
CA GLY A 127 -7.12 38.05 2.37
C GLY A 127 -7.01 36.75 3.16
N SER A 128 -7.85 36.52 4.18
CA SER A 128 -7.67 35.43 5.17
C SER A 128 -8.60 34.22 4.97
N ASN A 129 -9.29 34.13 3.83
CA ASN A 129 -10.17 33.00 3.52
C ASN A 129 -9.57 31.97 2.55
N ILE A 130 -8.32 32.15 2.13
CA ILE A 130 -7.57 31.15 1.36
C ILE A 130 -6.87 30.15 2.29
N ASP A 131 -6.40 30.58 3.46
CA ASP A 131 -5.80 29.67 4.47
C ASP A 131 -6.84 28.85 5.25
N ARG A 132 -8.10 29.28 5.30
CA ARG A 132 -9.21 28.48 5.89
C ARG A 132 -9.75 27.38 4.97
N ARG A 133 -9.20 27.25 3.75
CA ARG A 133 -9.48 26.14 2.81
C ARG A 133 -8.29 25.20 2.66
N GLN A 134 -7.29 25.25 3.54
CA GLN A 134 -6.59 24.01 3.81
C GLN A 134 -7.62 23.12 4.50
N ALA A 135 -8.12 22.12 3.78
CA ALA A 135 -8.80 20.99 4.38
C ALA A 135 -8.03 20.66 5.65
N HIS A 136 -8.72 20.57 6.78
CA HIS A 136 -8.15 20.05 8.01
C HIS A 136 -7.41 18.77 7.63
N ARG A 137 -6.07 18.85 7.46
CA ARG A 137 -5.26 17.65 7.29
C ARG A 137 -5.57 16.90 8.56
N ALA A 138 -6.26 15.77 8.42
CA ALA A 138 -6.46 14.88 9.55
C ALA A 138 -5.08 14.73 10.20
N VAL A 139 -4.99 15.04 11.49
CA VAL A 139 -3.75 14.87 12.23
C VAL A 139 -3.39 13.41 12.06
N ARG A 140 -2.26 13.15 11.40
CA ARG A 140 -1.81 11.78 11.18
C ARG A 140 -1.18 11.28 12.46
N ASP A 141 -1.44 10.02 12.77
CA ASP A 141 -0.79 9.32 13.87
C ASP A 141 0.64 8.97 13.46
N ALA A 142 1.54 8.86 14.44
CA ALA A 142 2.90 8.40 14.19
C ALA A 142 2.89 6.89 13.86
N SER A 143 3.89 6.41 13.12
CA SER A 143 4.01 4.98 12.82
C SER A 143 4.33 4.14 14.06
N ILE A 144 4.79 4.78 15.13
CA ILE A 144 5.08 4.16 16.42
C ILE A 144 4.76 5.13 17.55
N GLN A 145 4.22 4.60 18.63
CA GLN A 145 3.98 5.37 19.85
C GLN A 145 5.31 5.62 20.55
N ILE A 146 5.67 6.89 20.70
CA ILE A 146 6.89 7.30 21.39
C ILE A 146 6.68 7.10 22.89
N LYS A 147 7.47 6.20 23.50
CA LYS A 147 7.43 5.94 24.94
C LYS A 147 8.18 7.02 25.73
N ASP A 148 7.76 7.28 26.98
CA ASP A 148 8.36 8.32 27.84
C ASP A 148 9.83 8.05 28.20
N ASN A 149 10.27 6.79 28.13
CA ASN A 149 11.64 6.38 28.40
C ASN A 149 12.59 6.56 27.19
N TRP A 150 12.09 7.03 26.04
CA TRP A 150 12.92 7.27 24.86
C TRP A 150 13.49 8.68 24.86
N THR A 151 14.80 8.80 24.66
CA THR A 151 15.45 10.12 24.61
C THR A 151 15.61 10.56 23.16
N MET A 152 15.04 11.71 22.82
CA MET A 152 15.26 12.34 21.51
C MET A 152 16.68 12.91 21.42
N LEU A 153 17.42 12.52 20.39
CA LEU A 153 18.83 12.86 20.20
C LEU A 153 19.02 13.99 19.20
N GLU A 154 18.41 13.88 18.02
CA GLU A 154 18.52 14.89 16.96
C GLU A 154 17.21 15.00 16.16
N GLU A 155 16.95 16.21 15.64
CA GLU A 155 15.90 16.50 14.67
C GLU A 155 16.55 17.02 13.37
N LEU A 156 16.32 16.32 12.27
CA LEU A 156 16.82 16.65 10.94
C LEU A 156 15.67 17.19 10.09
N ASP A 157 15.72 18.47 9.74
CA ASP A 157 14.72 19.09 8.87
C ASP A 157 14.95 18.75 7.38
N PHE A 158 13.87 18.70 6.60
CA PHE A 158 14.00 18.39 5.17
C PHE A 158 14.71 19.52 4.39
N ALA A 159 14.69 20.75 4.90
CA ALA A 159 15.33 21.89 4.26
C ALA A 159 16.87 21.82 4.29
N ARG A 160 17.46 21.26 5.35
CA ARG A 160 18.89 20.97 5.46
C ARG A 160 19.22 19.74 4.63
N LEU A 161 18.43 18.67 4.72
CA LEU A 161 18.65 17.43 3.96
C LEU A 161 18.64 17.66 2.45
N ALA A 162 17.75 18.51 1.94
CA ALA A 162 17.67 18.85 0.51
C ALA A 162 18.90 19.60 -0.04
N LYS A 163 19.77 20.14 0.82
CA LYS A 163 21.00 20.84 0.42
C LYS A 163 22.26 19.96 0.48
N LEU A 164 22.13 18.75 1.04
CA LEU A 164 23.25 17.83 1.12
C LEU A 164 23.62 17.30 -0.27
N ALA A 165 24.88 17.00 -0.47
CA ALA A 165 25.35 16.33 -1.68
C ALA A 165 26.62 15.54 -1.35
N LEU A 166 26.69 14.32 -1.86
CA LEU A 166 27.91 13.52 -1.90
C LEU A 166 28.21 13.18 -3.36
N PRO A 167 28.99 14.02 -4.06
CA PRO A 167 29.36 13.74 -5.45
C PRO A 167 30.43 12.66 -5.54
N ASN A 168 30.56 12.05 -6.72
CA ASN A 168 31.62 11.09 -7.08
C ASN A 168 31.58 9.76 -6.30
N VAL A 169 30.40 9.29 -5.89
CA VAL A 169 30.25 7.91 -5.42
C VAL A 169 30.62 6.96 -6.57
N LYS A 170 31.56 6.05 -6.31
CA LYS A 170 32.07 5.11 -7.32
C LYS A 170 31.02 4.07 -7.67
N GLU A 171 31.20 3.42 -8.83
CA GLU A 171 30.42 2.23 -9.15
C GLU A 171 30.63 1.16 -8.08
N PRO A 172 29.55 0.47 -7.65
CA PRO A 172 29.65 -0.53 -6.60
C PRO A 172 30.33 -1.80 -7.08
N ILE A 173 30.85 -2.55 -6.12
CA ILE A 173 31.47 -3.87 -6.35
C ILE A 173 30.46 -4.95 -5.95
N ASP A 174 30.11 -5.82 -6.89
CA ASP A 174 29.26 -6.99 -6.60
C ASP A 174 30.06 -8.03 -5.81
N LYS A 175 29.54 -8.43 -4.65
CA LYS A 175 30.22 -9.38 -3.75
C LYS A 175 29.60 -10.76 -3.78
N VAL A 176 28.27 -10.84 -3.69
CA VAL A 176 27.50 -12.08 -3.74
C VAL A 176 26.29 -11.83 -4.61
N ASN A 177 25.99 -12.76 -5.51
CA ASN A 177 24.75 -12.76 -6.29
C ASN A 177 24.07 -14.11 -6.06
N CYS A 178 22.79 -14.08 -5.70
CA CYS A 178 22.05 -15.28 -5.36
C CYS A 178 20.59 -15.23 -5.80
N GLY A 179 19.97 -16.41 -5.89
CA GLY A 179 18.60 -16.57 -6.36
C GLY A 179 18.48 -16.83 -7.86
N GLU A 180 17.24 -16.92 -8.32
CA GLU A 180 16.90 -17.33 -9.68
C GLU A 180 15.81 -16.42 -10.25
N MET A 181 15.96 -16.10 -11.54
CA MET A 181 15.08 -15.16 -12.22
C MET A 181 14.52 -15.76 -13.51
N GLU A 182 13.26 -15.48 -13.80
CA GLU A 182 12.64 -15.80 -15.07
C GLU A 182 12.90 -14.70 -16.12
N TYR A 183 12.79 -15.07 -17.38
CA TYR A 183 12.91 -14.09 -18.47
C TYR A 183 11.63 -13.27 -18.62
N TYR A 184 11.81 -11.97 -18.89
CA TYR A 184 10.71 -11.05 -19.18
C TYR A 184 9.93 -11.47 -20.43
N ASP A 185 8.59 -11.50 -20.33
CA ASP A 185 7.73 -11.73 -21.48
C ASP A 185 7.51 -10.42 -22.27
N LYS A 186 8.23 -10.31 -23.39
CA LYS A 186 8.12 -9.19 -24.34
C LYS A 186 6.70 -9.02 -24.92
N SER A 187 5.81 -10.01 -24.78
CA SER A 187 4.42 -9.87 -25.21
C SER A 187 3.65 -8.78 -24.44
N TYR A 188 4.06 -8.47 -23.20
CA TYR A 188 3.48 -7.39 -22.38
C TYR A 188 3.82 -5.98 -22.87
N ASP A 189 4.86 -5.80 -23.70
CA ASP A 189 5.19 -4.51 -24.31
C ASP A 189 4.15 -4.07 -25.35
N ARG A 190 3.32 -5.01 -25.84
CA ARG A 190 2.25 -4.76 -26.82
C ARG A 190 0.88 -4.54 -26.18
N VAL A 191 0.77 -4.57 -24.86
CA VAL A 191 -0.48 -4.31 -24.14
C VAL A 191 -0.79 -2.81 -24.20
N SER A 192 -2.03 -2.49 -24.54
CA SER A 192 -2.60 -1.14 -24.64
C SER A 192 -4.03 -1.15 -24.10
N THR A 193 -4.65 0.02 -23.98
CA THR A 193 -6.01 0.12 -23.42
C THR A 193 -7.07 -0.61 -24.26
N ARG A 194 -6.77 -0.93 -25.52
CA ARG A 194 -7.66 -1.66 -26.43
C ARG A 194 -7.48 -3.17 -26.38
N ASN A 195 -6.32 -3.64 -25.92
CA ASN A 195 -5.97 -5.05 -25.75
C ASN A 195 -5.42 -5.26 -24.34
N GLU A 196 -6.22 -4.84 -23.36
CA GLU A 196 -5.91 -5.01 -21.94
C GLU A 196 -5.84 -6.51 -21.57
N ARG A 197 -5.04 -6.82 -20.56
CA ARG A 197 -4.93 -8.18 -20.01
C ARG A 197 -5.41 -8.20 -18.57
N PRO A 198 -6.16 -9.22 -18.13
CA PRO A 198 -6.53 -9.35 -16.72
C PRO A 198 -5.27 -9.56 -15.86
N LEU A 199 -5.23 -8.90 -14.70
CA LEU A 199 -4.26 -9.24 -13.67
C LEU A 199 -4.71 -10.55 -13.01
N VAL A 200 -3.81 -11.51 -12.91
CA VAL A 200 -4.05 -12.84 -12.35
C VAL A 200 -3.28 -12.96 -11.05
N ARG A 201 -3.90 -13.58 -10.04
CA ARG A 201 -3.23 -13.90 -8.79
C ARG A 201 -2.16 -14.97 -9.06
N VAL A 202 -0.93 -14.68 -8.70
CA VAL A 202 0.19 -15.61 -8.80
C VAL A 202 0.53 -16.08 -7.39
N ASN A 203 0.34 -17.37 -7.13
CA ASN A 203 0.64 -17.97 -5.83
C ASN A 203 2.14 -18.30 -5.74
N ARG A 204 2.94 -17.25 -5.55
CA ARG A 204 4.39 -17.38 -5.31
C ARG A 204 4.80 -16.58 -4.08
N VAL A 205 5.73 -17.13 -3.31
CA VAL A 205 6.23 -16.51 -2.09
C VAL A 205 7.38 -15.55 -2.42
N LEU A 206 7.25 -14.29 -2.00
CA LEU A 206 8.32 -13.29 -2.07
C LEU A 206 8.71 -12.90 -0.66
N HIS A 207 9.94 -13.22 -0.27
CA HIS A 207 10.44 -12.93 1.05
C HIS A 207 10.78 -11.44 1.23
N THR A 208 10.26 -10.83 2.29
CA THR A 208 10.55 -9.43 2.66
C THR A 208 11.48 -9.37 3.88
N VAL A 209 12.55 -10.16 3.90
CA VAL A 209 13.47 -10.29 5.06
C VAL A 209 14.22 -8.98 5.34
N THR A 210 14.26 -8.57 6.61
CA THR A 210 15.06 -7.41 7.08
C THR A 210 16.56 -7.74 7.17
N THR A 211 17.39 -6.71 7.29
CA THR A 211 18.86 -6.80 7.30
C THR A 211 19.40 -7.77 8.35
N SER A 212 18.93 -7.67 9.59
CA SER A 212 19.41 -8.50 10.71
C SER A 212 18.92 -9.94 10.69
N ARG A 213 17.99 -10.31 9.80
CA ARG A 213 17.59 -11.72 9.59
C ARG A 213 18.20 -12.34 8.34
N ASP A 214 18.98 -11.57 7.60
CA ASP A 214 19.58 -12.02 6.35
C ASP A 214 20.90 -12.79 6.61
N PRO A 215 20.96 -14.10 6.28
CA PRO A 215 22.13 -14.92 6.58
C PRO A 215 23.35 -14.52 5.75
N VAL A 216 23.16 -13.98 4.54
CA VAL A 216 24.27 -13.51 3.69
C VAL A 216 24.84 -12.22 4.26
N ILE A 217 24.00 -11.31 4.74
CA ILE A 217 24.48 -10.10 5.44
C ILE A 217 25.26 -10.47 6.69
N HIS A 218 24.80 -11.45 7.49
CA HIS A 218 25.55 -11.93 8.64
C HIS A 218 26.92 -12.51 8.28
N ARG A 219 26.99 -13.29 7.19
CA ARG A 219 28.26 -13.81 6.63
C ARG A 219 29.19 -12.65 6.25
N LEU A 220 28.70 -11.68 5.49
CA LEU A 220 29.46 -10.52 5.03
C LEU A 220 29.90 -9.60 6.19
N ALA A 221 29.06 -9.48 7.21
CA ALA A 221 29.39 -8.77 8.44
C ALA A 221 30.49 -9.46 9.20
N SER A 222 30.41 -10.79 9.37
CA SER A 222 31.45 -11.59 10.03
C SER A 222 32.80 -11.44 9.33
N ASP A 223 32.81 -11.47 8.00
CA ASP A 223 33.99 -11.25 7.14
C ASP A 223 34.51 -9.81 7.15
N SER A 224 33.85 -8.90 7.86
CA SER A 224 34.21 -7.46 7.95
C SER A 224 34.31 -6.78 6.58
N VAL A 225 33.42 -7.15 5.66
CA VAL A 225 33.42 -6.62 4.28
C VAL A 225 33.03 -5.14 4.24
N GLY A 226 32.19 -4.69 5.18
CA GLY A 226 31.82 -3.29 5.31
C GLY A 226 31.55 -2.86 6.75
N LYS A 227 31.17 -1.60 6.92
CA LYS A 227 30.76 -1.04 8.21
C LYS A 227 29.26 -0.82 8.32
N VAL A 228 28.57 -0.67 7.21
CA VAL A 228 27.13 -0.39 7.19
C VAL A 228 26.41 -1.45 6.37
N TYR A 229 25.30 -1.97 6.88
CA TYR A 229 24.51 -3.01 6.25
C TYR A 229 23.03 -2.59 6.19
N CYS A 230 22.41 -2.72 5.03
CA CYS A 230 20.97 -2.55 4.86
C CYS A 230 20.43 -3.24 3.60
N THR A 231 19.11 -3.21 3.42
CA THR A 231 18.45 -3.53 2.14
C THR A 231 18.31 -2.28 1.26
N ASP A 232 18.06 -2.48 -0.03
CA ASP A 232 17.81 -1.42 -1.00
C ASP A 232 16.54 -0.62 -0.68
N THR A 233 15.48 -1.26 -0.18
CA THR A 233 14.25 -0.60 0.27
C THR A 233 14.52 0.39 1.39
N ILE A 234 15.27 -0.02 2.41
CA ILE A 234 15.67 0.83 3.54
C ILE A 234 16.56 1.98 3.07
N ALA A 235 17.56 1.69 2.23
CA ALA A 235 18.40 2.73 1.64
C ALA A 235 17.58 3.76 0.85
N ALA A 236 16.64 3.29 0.03
CA ALA A 236 15.78 4.14 -0.78
C ALA A 236 14.84 5.02 0.07
N MET A 237 14.31 4.50 1.18
CA MET A 237 13.51 5.28 2.13
C MET A 237 14.30 6.45 2.71
N ILE A 238 15.56 6.22 3.10
CA ILE A 238 16.44 7.26 3.64
C ILE A 238 16.82 8.26 2.53
N MET A 239 17.26 7.77 1.39
CA MET A 239 17.68 8.58 0.24
C MET A 239 16.56 9.51 -0.27
N CYS A 240 15.31 9.04 -0.25
CA CYS A 240 14.15 9.76 -0.76
C CYS A 240 13.29 10.40 0.34
N CYS A 241 13.77 10.44 1.59
CA CYS A 241 12.97 10.84 2.76
C CYS A 241 12.31 12.22 2.61
N THR A 242 12.95 13.16 1.90
CA THR A 242 12.45 14.54 1.68
C THR A 242 11.14 14.61 0.89
N ARG A 243 10.74 13.52 0.23
CA ARG A 243 9.48 13.41 -0.52
C ARG A 243 8.36 12.74 0.27
N SER A 244 8.67 12.14 1.43
CA SER A 244 7.73 11.38 2.23
C SER A 244 6.75 12.30 2.98
N VAL A 245 5.48 11.92 2.99
CA VAL A 245 4.36 12.60 3.66
C VAL A 245 3.71 11.71 4.72
N TYR A 246 3.69 10.38 4.53
CA TYR A 246 3.25 9.42 5.55
C TYR A 246 4.39 9.07 6.51
N PRO A 247 4.12 8.85 7.80
CA PRO A 247 5.14 8.47 8.76
C PRO A 247 5.71 7.08 8.44
N TRP A 248 6.97 6.88 8.77
CA TRP A 248 7.65 5.60 8.74
C TRP A 248 8.77 5.66 9.77
N ASP A 249 9.23 4.49 10.20
CA ASP A 249 10.31 4.35 11.15
C ASP A 249 11.27 3.23 10.75
N LEU A 250 12.52 3.39 11.17
CA LEU A 250 13.60 2.44 10.97
C LEU A 250 14.34 2.23 12.27
N ILE A 251 14.66 0.97 12.55
CA ILE A 251 15.53 0.58 13.66
C ILE A 251 16.97 0.68 13.16
N VAL A 252 17.84 1.28 13.98
CA VAL A 252 19.28 1.30 13.71
C VAL A 252 20.01 0.69 14.89
N GLN A 253 20.76 -0.37 14.64
CA GLN A 253 21.55 -1.03 15.65
C GLN A 253 23.03 -0.76 15.40
N ARG A 254 23.69 -0.16 16.40
CA ARG A 254 25.15 -0.03 16.42
C ARG A 254 25.75 -1.12 17.29
N ILE A 255 26.51 -2.01 16.66
CA ILE A 255 27.27 -3.07 17.32
C ILE A 255 28.73 -2.84 16.96
N GLN A 256 29.56 -2.51 17.95
CA GLN A 256 30.96 -2.15 17.72
C GLN A 256 31.11 -1.00 16.69
N ASP A 257 31.91 -1.21 15.64
CA ASP A 257 32.13 -0.28 14.53
C ASP A 257 31.21 -0.57 13.32
N ARG A 258 30.09 -1.29 13.55
CA ARG A 258 29.14 -1.68 12.51
C ARG A 258 27.74 -1.14 12.77
N LEU A 259 27.06 -0.77 11.69
CA LEU A 259 25.68 -0.30 11.69
C LEU A 259 24.80 -1.26 10.87
N PHE A 260 23.68 -1.63 11.46
CA PHE A 260 22.60 -2.38 10.80
C PHE A 260 21.36 -1.51 10.78
N PHE A 261 20.78 -1.31 9.61
CA PHE A 261 19.49 -0.64 9.46
C PHE A 261 18.42 -1.68 9.19
N ASP A 262 17.40 -1.71 10.04
CA ASP A 262 16.30 -2.66 10.02
C ASP A 262 14.95 -1.96 9.93
N LYS A 263 13.99 -2.67 9.35
CA LYS A 263 12.56 -2.34 9.47
C LYS A 263 11.94 -3.22 10.55
N ARG A 264 10.83 -2.78 11.14
CA ARG A 264 10.02 -3.65 12.01
C ARG A 264 9.23 -4.65 11.14
N GLU A 265 8.94 -5.81 11.70
CA GLU A 265 8.31 -6.90 10.94
C GLU A 265 6.80 -6.72 10.84
N ASP A 266 6.18 -6.24 11.91
CA ASP A 266 4.73 -6.04 11.99
C ASP A 266 4.28 -4.67 11.45
N THR A 267 5.15 -3.96 10.72
CA THR A 267 4.83 -2.62 10.19
C THR A 267 4.28 -2.64 8.78
N GLU A 268 3.34 -1.73 8.54
CA GLU A 268 2.86 -1.29 7.22
C GLU A 268 3.96 -0.69 6.31
N SER A 269 5.24 -0.72 6.73
CA SER A 269 6.38 -0.16 5.98
C SER A 269 6.62 -0.86 4.64
N ASP A 270 6.22 -2.13 4.53
CA ASP A 270 6.31 -2.88 3.28
C ASP A 270 5.19 -2.54 2.28
N PHE A 271 4.13 -1.86 2.75
CA PHE A 271 3.01 -1.54 1.90
C PHE A 271 3.31 -0.36 0.98
N VAL A 272 2.82 -0.50 -0.25
CA VAL A 272 3.00 0.49 -1.31
C VAL A 272 2.00 1.63 -1.13
N SER A 273 2.48 2.83 -0.79
CA SER A 273 1.60 4.00 -0.61
C SER A 273 0.88 4.41 -1.91
N VAL A 274 -0.34 4.95 -1.77
CA VAL A 274 -1.19 5.37 -2.90
C VAL A 274 -1.59 6.84 -2.74
N CYS A 275 -1.25 7.65 -3.74
CA CYS A 275 -1.57 9.08 -3.80
C CYS A 275 -1.10 9.88 -2.58
N GLU A 276 -0.01 9.44 -1.93
CA GLU A 276 0.55 10.04 -0.71
C GLU A 276 0.89 11.54 -0.88
N THR A 277 1.45 11.91 -2.03
CA THR A 277 1.91 13.28 -2.31
C THR A 277 0.91 14.08 -3.14
N ALA A 278 -0.31 13.56 -3.31
CA ALA A 278 -1.39 14.29 -3.96
C ALA A 278 -1.73 15.57 -3.19
N THR A 279 -2.33 16.54 -3.89
CA THR A 279 -2.81 17.77 -3.26
C THR A 279 -3.86 17.48 -2.19
N GLU A 280 -4.72 16.51 -2.47
CA GLU A 280 -5.70 15.95 -1.54
C GLU A 280 -5.49 14.43 -1.50
N PRO A 281 -4.67 13.92 -0.55
CA PRO A 281 -4.47 12.48 -0.38
C PRO A 281 -5.76 11.79 0.07
N PRO A 282 -5.89 10.46 -0.14
CA PRO A 282 -7.03 9.69 0.36
C PRO A 282 -7.21 9.88 1.87
N ASN A 283 -8.44 10.14 2.29
CA ASN A 283 -8.80 10.42 3.69
C ASN A 283 -10.12 9.76 4.11
N GLU A 284 -10.52 8.71 3.39
CA GLU A 284 -11.73 7.94 3.67
C GLU A 284 -11.62 7.19 4.99
N GLU A 285 -12.76 6.90 5.62
CA GLU A 285 -12.84 6.24 6.93
C GLU A 285 -12.22 4.83 6.90
N PRO A 286 -11.64 4.36 8.03
CA PRO A 286 -11.24 2.97 8.20
C PRO A 286 -12.42 2.06 7.89
N GLY A 287 -12.26 1.14 6.94
CA GLY A 287 -13.34 0.30 6.45
C GLY A 287 -13.94 0.71 5.10
N HIS A 288 -13.61 1.88 4.56
CA HIS A 288 -13.90 2.23 3.19
C HIS A 288 -12.86 1.59 2.24
N ILE A 289 -13.30 1.09 1.08
CA ILE A 289 -12.43 0.48 0.04
C ILE A 289 -11.30 1.41 -0.43
N ASN A 290 -11.51 2.73 -0.34
CA ASN A 290 -10.50 3.75 -0.69
C ASN A 290 -9.84 4.39 0.54
N SER A 291 -9.91 3.75 1.71
CA SER A 291 -9.08 4.13 2.86
C SER A 291 -7.59 3.95 2.53
N PRO A 292 -6.68 4.77 3.08
CA PRO A 292 -5.24 4.66 2.81
C PRO A 292 -4.68 3.25 3.03
N GLN A 293 -5.09 2.60 4.12
CA GLN A 293 -4.63 1.25 4.48
C GLN A 293 -5.08 0.21 3.44
N ARG A 294 -6.37 0.20 3.07
CA ARG A 294 -6.87 -0.75 2.06
C ARG A 294 -6.29 -0.51 0.68
N LEU A 295 -6.07 0.76 0.31
CA LEU A 295 -5.39 1.09 -0.95
C LEU A 295 -3.93 0.62 -0.95
N ALA A 296 -3.24 0.70 0.19
CA ALA A 296 -1.86 0.25 0.31
C ALA A 296 -1.76 -1.28 0.22
N LEU A 297 -2.67 -2.02 0.87
CA LEU A 297 -2.79 -3.47 0.73
C LEU A 297 -3.05 -3.89 -0.73
N GLU A 298 -4.04 -3.26 -1.37
CA GLU A 298 -4.36 -3.52 -2.77
C GLU A 298 -3.19 -3.19 -3.70
N ALA A 299 -2.52 -2.05 -3.52
CA ALA A 299 -1.38 -1.67 -4.34
C ALA A 299 -0.20 -2.64 -4.19
N THR A 300 0.03 -3.15 -2.98
CA THR A 300 1.06 -4.15 -2.70
C THR A 300 0.72 -5.48 -3.38
N PHE A 301 -0.53 -5.94 -3.26
CA PHE A 301 -1.04 -7.10 -3.96
C PHE A 301 -0.87 -6.97 -5.48
N ILE A 302 -1.25 -5.83 -6.07
CA ILE A 302 -1.08 -5.56 -7.50
C ILE A 302 0.40 -5.62 -7.88
N ASN A 303 1.28 -4.97 -7.10
CA ASN A 303 2.71 -4.90 -7.40
C ASN A 303 3.37 -6.28 -7.36
N THR A 304 3.08 -7.09 -6.35
CA THR A 304 3.57 -8.46 -6.22
C THR A 304 3.13 -9.33 -7.38
N ASN A 305 1.83 -9.37 -7.69
CA ASN A 305 1.30 -10.20 -8.78
C ASN A 305 1.83 -9.77 -10.15
N LEU A 306 1.83 -8.46 -10.44
CA LEU A 306 2.30 -7.96 -11.73
C LEU A 306 3.78 -8.32 -11.96
N SER A 307 4.61 -8.21 -10.92
CA SER A 307 6.05 -8.50 -11.02
C SER A 307 6.34 -9.92 -11.50
N GLN A 308 5.49 -10.88 -11.13
CA GLN A 308 5.60 -12.29 -11.50
C GLN A 308 4.87 -12.60 -12.81
N GLN A 309 3.67 -12.06 -12.99
CA GLN A 309 2.84 -12.29 -14.18
C GLN A 309 3.48 -11.78 -15.49
N MET A 310 4.32 -10.75 -15.41
CA MET A 310 5.04 -10.19 -16.58
C MET A 310 6.27 -11.03 -17.01
N LEU A 311 6.53 -12.15 -16.34
CA LEU A 311 7.61 -13.07 -16.63
C LEU A 311 7.09 -14.34 -17.33
N LEU A 312 8.01 -15.05 -17.99
CA LEU A 312 7.72 -16.33 -18.63
C LEU A 312 7.72 -17.46 -17.58
N MET A 313 6.60 -17.57 -16.87
CA MET A 313 6.40 -18.59 -15.83
C MET A 313 6.57 -20.01 -16.37
N GLY A 314 7.37 -20.82 -15.68
CA GLY A 314 7.67 -22.21 -16.08
C GLY A 314 8.56 -22.34 -17.32
N GLY A 315 9.13 -21.23 -17.78
CA GLY A 315 10.11 -21.19 -18.87
C GLY A 315 11.53 -21.49 -18.40
N LYS A 316 12.50 -21.22 -19.27
CA LYS A 316 13.91 -21.19 -18.86
C LYS A 316 14.11 -20.06 -17.86
N THR A 317 14.99 -20.28 -16.90
CA THR A 317 15.40 -19.31 -15.89
C THR A 317 16.86 -18.90 -16.10
N TYR A 318 17.25 -17.83 -15.43
CA TYR A 318 18.63 -17.38 -15.25
C TYR A 318 18.95 -17.49 -13.75
N SER A 319 19.82 -18.42 -13.40
CA SER A 319 20.22 -18.67 -12.02
C SER A 319 21.54 -17.95 -11.73
N PHE A 320 21.63 -17.30 -10.57
CA PHE A 320 22.89 -16.77 -10.07
C PHE A 320 23.80 -17.89 -9.51
N PRO A 321 25.08 -17.58 -9.18
CA PRO A 321 26.01 -18.58 -8.65
C PRO A 321 25.59 -19.23 -7.33
N GLU A 322 24.92 -18.48 -6.44
CA GLU A 322 24.40 -18.99 -5.17
C GLU A 322 22.86 -19.12 -5.24
N GLU A 323 22.29 -20.10 -4.54
CA GLU A 323 20.83 -20.30 -4.47
C GLU A 323 20.15 -19.22 -3.62
N ASN A 324 18.81 -19.17 -3.66
CA ASN A 324 18.06 -18.21 -2.85
C ASN A 324 18.33 -18.48 -1.36
N PRO A 325 18.89 -17.52 -0.59
CA PRO A 325 19.31 -17.72 0.79
C PRO A 325 18.12 -17.80 1.77
N PHE A 326 16.90 -17.62 1.27
CA PHE A 326 15.66 -17.68 2.02
C PHE A 326 14.78 -18.85 1.56
N LYS A 327 15.33 -19.82 0.82
CA LYS A 327 14.62 -21.06 0.58
C LYS A 327 14.58 -21.81 1.92
N ASP A 328 13.39 -22.19 2.37
CA ASP A 328 13.29 -23.11 3.50
C ASP A 328 13.84 -24.46 3.04
N ASP A 329 14.93 -24.91 3.64
CA ASP A 329 15.56 -26.21 3.39
C ASP A 329 14.72 -27.37 3.95
N GLU A 330 13.39 -27.23 4.04
CA GLU A 330 12.46 -28.30 4.40
C GLU A 330 12.27 -29.32 3.25
N GLU A 331 13.34 -29.62 2.50
CA GLU A 331 13.41 -30.75 1.59
C GLU A 331 14.35 -31.82 2.17
N GLU A 332 13.73 -32.95 2.53
CA GLU A 332 14.30 -34.30 2.68
C GLU A 332 14.75 -34.77 4.09
N ASP A 333 13.84 -34.74 5.08
CA ASP A 333 13.80 -35.86 6.03
C ASP A 333 13.28 -37.12 5.28
N GLU A 334 14.13 -37.74 4.45
CA GLU A 334 13.88 -39.09 3.88
C GLU A 334 13.75 -40.17 4.98
N ASP A 335 14.05 -39.83 6.25
CA ASP A 335 14.06 -40.75 7.39
C ASP A 335 12.89 -40.59 8.38
N SER A 336 11.83 -39.83 8.05
CA SER A 336 10.60 -39.86 8.86
C SER A 336 9.82 -41.17 8.64
N PRO A 337 9.71 -42.08 9.63
CA PRO A 337 9.29 -43.47 9.42
C PRO A 337 7.76 -43.65 9.37
N ASN A 338 6.98 -42.64 8.96
CA ASN A 338 5.51 -42.73 8.99
C ASN A 338 4.83 -42.12 7.76
N PRO A 339 4.83 -42.81 6.60
CA PRO A 339 4.27 -42.31 5.34
C PRO A 339 2.75 -42.55 5.23
N SER A 340 1.98 -42.44 6.31
CA SER A 340 0.53 -42.65 6.24
C SER A 340 -0.26 -42.04 7.41
N GLN A 341 -0.23 -40.72 7.61
CA GLN A 341 -1.35 -40.06 8.31
C GLN A 341 -1.50 -38.54 8.11
N ASN A 342 -1.00 -37.97 7.01
CA ASN A 342 -1.32 -36.58 6.65
C ASN A 342 -1.49 -36.38 5.13
N LYS A 343 -2.34 -37.20 4.50
CA LYS A 343 -2.75 -37.02 3.09
C LYS A 343 -4.00 -36.13 2.95
N ASN A 344 -4.12 -35.10 3.78
CA ASN A 344 -5.13 -34.03 3.64
C ASN A 344 -4.51 -32.62 3.61
N HIS A 345 -3.20 -32.49 3.41
CA HIS A 345 -2.64 -31.23 2.90
C HIS A 345 -2.52 -31.34 1.39
N GLU A 346 -3.45 -30.70 0.67
CA GLU A 346 -3.21 -30.19 -0.69
C GLU A 346 -2.16 -29.05 -0.62
N GLY A 347 -1.02 -29.31 0.02
CA GLY A 347 0.11 -28.41 0.11
C GLY A 347 0.96 -28.59 -1.13
N GLY A 348 0.66 -27.83 -2.17
CA GLY A 348 1.63 -27.61 -3.23
C GLY A 348 2.93 -27.08 -2.60
N LYS A 349 4.10 -27.55 -3.06
CA LYS A 349 5.38 -26.96 -2.69
C LYS A 349 5.25 -25.44 -2.80
N GLU A 350 5.71 -24.70 -1.79
CA GLU A 350 5.72 -23.24 -1.86
C GLU A 350 6.62 -22.81 -3.02
N GLU A 351 6.00 -22.39 -4.13
CA GLU A 351 6.75 -21.91 -5.28
C GLU A 351 7.33 -20.54 -4.96
N LEU A 352 8.66 -20.44 -4.97
CA LEU A 352 9.35 -19.17 -4.79
C LEU A 352 9.08 -18.23 -5.98
N GLY A 353 8.92 -16.94 -5.69
CA GLY A 353 8.88 -15.91 -6.70
C GLY A 353 10.22 -15.75 -7.42
N SER A 354 10.16 -15.36 -8.70
CA SER A 354 11.33 -14.95 -9.47
C SER A 354 11.92 -13.69 -8.85
N VAL A 355 13.11 -13.83 -8.25
CA VAL A 355 13.87 -12.74 -7.64
C VAL A 355 15.35 -13.10 -7.60
N GLY A 356 16.18 -12.14 -8.00
CA GLY A 356 17.63 -12.21 -7.82
C GLY A 356 18.10 -11.19 -6.80
N TYR A 357 18.90 -11.63 -5.83
CA TYR A 357 19.51 -10.78 -4.82
C TYR A 357 20.97 -10.51 -5.19
N ARG A 358 21.39 -9.25 -5.09
CA ARG A 358 22.76 -8.80 -5.35
C ARG A 358 23.26 -8.01 -4.15
N TYR A 359 24.31 -8.50 -3.51
CA TYR A 359 24.96 -7.83 -2.39
C TYR A 359 26.10 -6.99 -2.92
N ARG A 360 25.90 -5.67 -2.89
CA ARG A 360 26.79 -4.72 -3.55
C ARG A 360 27.45 -3.81 -2.51
N ILE A 361 28.72 -3.53 -2.71
CA ILE A 361 29.54 -2.70 -1.83
C ILE A 361 29.68 -1.32 -2.44
N PHE A 362 29.28 -0.29 -1.69
CA PHE A 362 29.40 1.11 -2.04
C PHE A 362 30.44 1.79 -1.15
N ASP A 363 31.42 2.44 -1.77
CA ASP A 363 32.42 3.28 -1.08
C ASP A 363 31.86 4.70 -0.92
N LEU A 364 31.51 5.07 0.31
CA LEU A 364 30.98 6.39 0.64
C LEU A 364 32.10 7.39 1.01
N GLY A 365 33.37 6.99 0.96
CA GLY A 365 34.51 7.78 1.40
C GLY A 365 34.75 7.75 2.92
N ASN A 366 35.84 8.34 3.39
CA ASN A 366 36.24 8.35 4.81
C ASN A 366 36.20 6.97 5.49
N ASP A 367 36.63 5.92 4.76
CA ASP A 367 36.65 4.54 5.26
C ASP A 367 35.26 4.02 5.70
N VAL A 368 34.19 4.46 5.01
CA VAL A 368 32.83 3.97 5.19
C VAL A 368 32.43 3.15 3.97
N GLN A 369 32.46 1.83 4.12
CA GLN A 369 31.96 0.88 3.13
C GLN A 369 30.57 0.41 3.53
N MET A 370 29.62 0.54 2.61
CA MET A 370 28.22 0.19 2.82
C MET A 370 27.85 -1.00 1.92
N VAL A 371 27.32 -2.05 2.54
CA VAL A 371 26.80 -3.24 1.87
C VAL A 371 25.29 -3.11 1.77
N ILE A 372 24.78 -3.15 0.55
CA ILE A 372 23.34 -3.07 0.27
C ILE A 372 22.91 -4.36 -0.43
N ARG A 373 21.93 -5.07 0.15
CA ARG A 373 21.20 -6.12 -0.57
C ARG A 373 20.22 -5.47 -1.53
N CYS A 374 20.41 -5.72 -2.82
CA CYS A 374 19.58 -5.18 -3.88
C CYS A 374 18.80 -6.27 -4.60
N GLU A 375 17.62 -5.92 -5.12
CA GLU A 375 16.72 -6.88 -5.76
C GLU A 375 16.50 -6.58 -7.25
N VAL A 376 16.46 -7.65 -8.05
CA VAL A 376 16.08 -7.64 -9.47
C VAL A 376 14.98 -8.68 -9.71
N ASN A 377 14.00 -8.37 -10.54
CA ASN A 377 12.81 -9.22 -10.71
C ASN A 377 12.95 -10.24 -11.84
N GLY A 378 13.68 -9.88 -12.91
CA GLY A 378 13.79 -10.72 -14.11
C GLY A 378 14.94 -10.31 -15.02
N VAL A 379 15.14 -11.10 -16.08
CA VAL A 379 16.18 -10.88 -17.10
C VAL A 379 15.57 -10.71 -18.48
N LEU A 380 16.10 -9.84 -19.33
CA LEU A 380 15.68 -9.77 -20.73
C LEU A 380 16.29 -10.91 -21.54
N GLN A 381 15.50 -11.50 -22.43
CA GLN A 381 16.03 -12.47 -23.38
C GLN A 381 17.12 -11.84 -24.25
N PRO A 382 18.27 -12.52 -24.45
CA PRO A 382 19.32 -12.06 -25.33
C PRO A 382 18.76 -11.84 -26.74
N THR A 383 19.22 -10.77 -27.40
CA THR A 383 18.72 -10.39 -28.74
C THR A 383 19.43 -11.18 -29.84
N ASN A 384 20.63 -11.71 -29.58
CA ASN A 384 21.42 -12.56 -30.46
C ASN A 384 21.96 -13.75 -29.68
N ASP A 385 21.82 -14.97 -30.22
CA ASP A 385 22.32 -16.21 -29.60
C ASP A 385 23.85 -16.39 -29.71
N ASP A 386 24.52 -15.63 -30.59
CA ASP A 386 25.93 -15.88 -30.98
C ASP A 386 27.00 -15.10 -30.19
N GLN A 387 26.62 -14.26 -29.21
CA GLN A 387 27.58 -13.68 -28.28
C GLN A 387 27.08 -13.75 -26.84
N PRO A 388 27.97 -14.04 -25.86
CA PRO A 388 27.63 -13.93 -24.44
C PRO A 388 27.47 -12.46 -24.09
N ALA A 389 26.32 -11.88 -24.45
CA ALA A 389 25.91 -10.58 -23.97
C ALA A 389 25.70 -10.70 -22.45
N SER A 390 26.22 -9.74 -21.69
CA SER A 390 25.91 -9.62 -20.27
C SER A 390 24.39 -9.63 -20.07
N PRO A 391 23.87 -10.40 -19.09
CA PRO A 391 22.44 -10.43 -18.84
C PRO A 391 21.94 -9.01 -18.54
N GLN A 392 20.84 -8.63 -19.18
CA GLN A 392 20.20 -7.34 -18.91
C GLN A 392 19.12 -7.53 -17.86
N PHE A 393 19.29 -6.89 -16.71
CA PHE A 393 18.39 -7.04 -15.58
C PHE A 393 17.22 -6.04 -15.63
N VAL A 394 16.07 -6.48 -15.12
CA VAL A 394 14.84 -5.69 -15.12
C VAL A 394 14.26 -5.63 -13.70
N CYS A 395 13.90 -4.42 -13.28
CA CYS A 395 13.00 -4.21 -12.16
C CYS A 395 11.59 -3.94 -12.70
N ILE A 396 10.59 -4.64 -12.16
CA ILE A 396 9.19 -4.53 -12.57
C ILE A 396 8.39 -3.96 -11.40
N ARG A 397 7.68 -2.85 -11.62
CA ARG A 397 6.83 -2.19 -10.61
C ARG A 397 5.47 -1.83 -11.20
N ALA A 398 4.44 -1.78 -10.36
CA ALA A 398 3.07 -1.54 -10.78
C ALA A 398 2.55 -0.18 -10.28
N LEU A 399 2.18 0.70 -11.21
CA LEU A 399 1.31 1.83 -10.90
C LEU A 399 -0.14 1.37 -10.90
N ASN A 400 -0.91 1.83 -9.93
CA ASN A 400 -2.31 1.43 -9.73
C ASN A 400 -3.28 2.62 -9.80
N GLU A 401 -4.33 2.48 -10.63
CA GLU A 401 -5.48 3.39 -10.68
C GLU A 401 -6.67 2.75 -9.98
N PHE A 402 -7.10 3.34 -8.86
CA PHE A 402 -8.27 2.89 -8.11
C PHE A 402 -9.55 3.62 -8.55
N ASP A 403 -9.52 4.95 -8.60
CA ASP A 403 -10.61 5.80 -9.09
C ASP A 403 -10.06 7.14 -9.60
N SER A 404 -10.17 7.38 -10.90
CA SER A 404 -9.62 8.57 -11.57
C SER A 404 -10.24 9.89 -11.13
N ARG A 405 -11.39 9.86 -10.44
CA ARG A 405 -12.06 11.06 -9.92
C ARG A 405 -11.42 11.59 -8.64
N TYR A 406 -10.61 10.79 -7.97
CA TYR A 406 -9.92 11.16 -6.73
C TYR A 406 -8.56 11.78 -7.04
N CYS A 407 -8.01 12.53 -6.08
CA CYS A 407 -6.63 13.03 -6.08
C CYS A 407 -6.23 13.85 -7.33
N GLY A 408 -7.19 14.42 -8.06
CA GLY A 408 -6.95 15.08 -9.34
C GLY A 408 -6.41 14.14 -10.42
N GLY A 409 -6.81 12.86 -10.37
CA GLY A 409 -6.40 11.82 -11.28
C GLY A 409 -6.83 12.04 -12.73
N VAL A 410 -6.20 11.27 -13.62
CA VAL A 410 -6.50 11.25 -15.04
C VAL A 410 -7.00 9.87 -15.37
N ASP A 411 -8.09 9.75 -16.13
CA ASP A 411 -8.62 8.45 -16.55
C ASP A 411 -7.67 7.75 -17.54
N TRP A 412 -7.08 6.64 -17.12
CA TRP A 412 -6.06 5.95 -17.91
C TRP A 412 -6.64 5.31 -19.17
N ARG A 413 -7.87 4.79 -19.12
CA ARG A 413 -8.48 4.13 -20.29
C ARG A 413 -8.65 5.06 -21.47
N THR A 414 -8.88 6.35 -21.24
CA THR A 414 -9.00 7.35 -22.31
C THR A 414 -7.68 8.03 -22.67
N LYS A 415 -6.74 8.12 -21.71
CA LYS A 415 -5.54 8.96 -21.86
C LYS A 415 -4.22 8.22 -22.02
N LEU A 416 -4.12 6.96 -21.65
CA LEU A 416 -2.83 6.25 -21.64
C LEU A 416 -2.24 6.07 -23.06
N ASP A 417 -3.09 5.86 -24.07
CA ASP A 417 -2.64 5.68 -25.47
C ASP A 417 -2.38 7.01 -26.19
N THR A 418 -3.11 8.08 -25.84
CA THR A 418 -3.04 9.37 -26.54
C THR A 418 -2.18 10.41 -25.82
N GLN A 419 -2.11 10.34 -24.49
CA GLN A 419 -1.50 11.34 -23.60
C GLN A 419 -0.71 10.66 -22.47
N ARG A 420 0.09 9.65 -22.79
CA ARG A 420 0.91 8.88 -21.83
C ARG A 420 1.74 9.77 -20.91
N GLY A 421 2.33 10.84 -21.44
CA GLY A 421 3.11 11.80 -20.65
C GLY A 421 2.28 12.56 -19.60
N ALA A 422 0.99 12.83 -19.87
CA ALA A 422 0.10 13.48 -18.92
C ALA A 422 -0.28 12.53 -17.77
N VAL A 423 -0.54 11.26 -18.08
CA VAL A 423 -0.78 10.21 -17.08
C VAL A 423 0.44 10.06 -16.18
N LEU A 424 1.63 9.90 -16.77
CA LEU A 424 2.86 9.78 -16.01
C LEU A 424 3.15 11.03 -15.15
N ALA A 425 2.92 12.24 -15.67
CA ALA A 425 3.11 13.46 -14.89
C ALA A 425 2.16 13.56 -13.68
N ALA A 426 0.92 13.11 -13.84
CA ALA A 426 -0.04 13.01 -12.72
C ALA A 426 0.47 12.02 -11.66
N GLU A 427 0.97 10.86 -12.08
CA GLU A 427 1.53 9.85 -11.18
C GLU A 427 2.79 10.33 -10.47
N ILE A 428 3.71 11.02 -11.17
CA ILE A 428 4.91 11.62 -10.57
C ILE A 428 4.53 12.61 -9.48
N LYS A 429 3.46 13.39 -9.68
CA LYS A 429 2.97 14.35 -8.68
C LYS A 429 2.31 13.66 -7.49
N ASN A 430 1.46 12.67 -7.73
CA ASN A 430 0.63 12.04 -6.69
C ASN A 430 1.38 10.95 -5.89
N ASN A 431 2.40 10.33 -6.49
CA ASN A 431 3.14 9.19 -5.95
C ASN A 431 4.67 9.46 -5.91
N ALA A 432 5.08 10.69 -5.55
CA ALA A 432 6.46 11.15 -5.70
C ALA A 432 7.47 10.36 -4.85
N PHE A 433 7.11 9.99 -3.61
CA PHE A 433 7.97 9.18 -2.73
C PHE A 433 8.12 7.75 -3.25
N LYS A 434 7.01 7.08 -3.56
CA LYS A 434 6.96 5.75 -4.16
C LYS A 434 7.80 5.61 -5.43
N LEU A 435 7.59 6.51 -6.40
CA LEU A 435 8.31 6.48 -7.67
C LEU A 435 9.80 6.77 -7.51
N ALA A 436 10.17 7.69 -6.62
CA ALA A 436 11.57 7.96 -6.31
C ALA A 436 12.23 6.73 -5.66
N GLY A 437 11.57 6.10 -4.68
CA GLY A 437 12.07 4.89 -4.02
C GLY A 437 12.33 3.76 -5.00
N TRP A 438 11.36 3.43 -5.87
CA TRP A 438 11.55 2.41 -6.90
C TRP A 438 12.70 2.71 -7.85
N THR A 439 12.84 3.98 -8.25
CA THR A 439 13.93 4.39 -9.14
C THR A 439 15.29 4.24 -8.46
N VAL A 440 15.40 4.62 -7.19
CA VAL A 440 16.61 4.41 -6.40
C VAL A 440 16.93 2.93 -6.26
N CYS A 441 15.97 2.07 -5.90
CA CYS A 441 16.20 0.63 -5.81
C CYS A 441 16.72 0.06 -7.15
N SER A 442 16.15 0.47 -8.29
CA SER A 442 16.62 0.04 -9.61
C SER A 442 18.03 0.54 -9.96
N ILE A 443 18.42 1.73 -9.49
CA ILE A 443 19.78 2.24 -9.65
C ILE A 443 20.75 1.45 -8.76
N LEU A 444 20.39 1.24 -7.49
CA LEU A 444 21.20 0.50 -6.52
C LEU A 444 21.40 -0.96 -6.96
N SER A 445 20.37 -1.62 -7.48
CA SER A 445 20.46 -2.99 -7.99
C SER A 445 21.25 -3.12 -9.30
N GLY A 446 21.52 -2.00 -9.98
CA GLY A 446 22.19 -2.00 -11.28
C GLY A 446 21.32 -2.63 -12.36
N ALA A 447 20.01 -2.41 -12.30
CA ALA A 447 19.09 -2.85 -13.34
C ALA A 447 19.24 -1.97 -14.60
N ASP A 448 19.23 -2.60 -15.77
CA ASP A 448 19.30 -1.91 -17.05
C ASP A 448 17.98 -1.22 -17.39
N GLN A 449 16.86 -1.85 -16.99
CA GLN A 449 15.52 -1.34 -17.25
C GLN A 449 14.66 -1.36 -15.99
N LEU A 450 13.93 -0.26 -15.78
CA LEU A 450 12.76 -0.20 -14.92
C LEU A 450 11.52 -0.27 -15.80
N LYS A 451 10.69 -1.30 -15.63
CA LYS A 451 9.40 -1.44 -16.30
C LYS A 451 8.27 -1.12 -15.33
N LEU A 452 7.44 -0.16 -15.74
CA LEU A 452 6.22 0.25 -15.03
C LEU A 452 5.02 -0.34 -15.76
N GLY A 453 4.21 -1.14 -15.06
CA GLY A 453 2.89 -1.53 -15.54
C GLY A 453 1.82 -0.58 -15.03
N PHE A 454 0.85 -0.26 -15.89
CA PHE A 454 -0.32 0.54 -15.56
C PHE A 454 -1.50 -0.40 -15.32
N VAL A 455 -1.84 -0.61 -14.05
CA VAL A 455 -2.92 -1.49 -13.62
C VAL A 455 -4.10 -0.66 -13.11
N SER A 456 -5.30 -0.94 -13.57
CA SER A 456 -6.53 -0.26 -13.14
C SER A 456 -7.56 -1.26 -12.64
N ARG A 457 -8.39 -0.87 -11.68
CA ARG A 457 -9.58 -1.66 -11.33
C ARG A 457 -10.48 -1.82 -12.57
N VAL A 458 -11.19 -2.95 -12.67
CA VAL A 458 -12.21 -3.14 -13.71
C VAL A 458 -13.39 -2.21 -13.47
N ASN A 459 -13.81 -2.11 -12.22
CA ASN A 459 -14.83 -1.18 -11.76
C ASN A 459 -14.27 -0.40 -10.56
N PRO A 460 -14.29 0.95 -10.55
CA PRO A 460 -13.75 1.73 -9.44
C PRO A 460 -14.33 1.39 -8.06
N ARG A 461 -15.52 0.77 -8.01
CA ARG A 461 -16.20 0.34 -6.78
C ARG A 461 -15.85 -1.09 -6.34
N ASP A 462 -15.00 -1.79 -7.08
CA ASP A 462 -14.65 -3.19 -6.87
C ASP A 462 -13.12 -3.35 -6.89
N SER A 463 -12.53 -3.66 -5.73
CA SER A 463 -11.09 -3.86 -5.56
C SER A 463 -10.64 -5.29 -5.81
N SER A 464 -11.54 -6.20 -6.19
CA SER A 464 -11.19 -7.63 -6.38
C SER A 464 -10.60 -7.94 -7.75
N ARG A 465 -10.88 -7.11 -8.76
CA ARG A 465 -10.50 -7.37 -10.15
C ARG A 465 -9.79 -6.20 -10.79
N HIS A 466 -8.65 -6.50 -11.40
CA HIS A 466 -7.78 -5.53 -12.05
C HIS A 466 -7.40 -5.96 -13.46
N VAL A 467 -7.08 -4.96 -14.28
CA VAL A 467 -6.60 -5.14 -15.65
C VAL A 467 -5.35 -4.32 -15.89
N ILE A 468 -4.43 -4.88 -16.66
CA ILE A 468 -3.21 -4.26 -17.13
C ILE A 468 -3.56 -3.51 -18.41
N LEU A 469 -3.49 -2.18 -18.35
CA LEU A 469 -3.81 -1.28 -19.45
C LEU A 469 -2.61 -1.00 -20.36
N GLY A 470 -1.39 -1.22 -19.87
CA GLY A 470 -0.18 -1.07 -20.65
C GLY A 470 1.07 -1.11 -19.81
N THR A 471 2.20 -1.08 -20.49
CA THR A 471 3.53 -1.06 -19.88
C THR A 471 4.36 0.07 -20.47
N GLN A 472 5.31 0.57 -19.67
CA GLN A 472 6.30 1.54 -20.10
C GLN A 472 7.66 1.19 -19.50
N GLN A 473 8.69 1.28 -20.34
CA GLN A 473 10.07 1.00 -19.95
C GLN A 473 10.86 2.29 -19.85
N PHE A 474 11.78 2.32 -18.89
CA PHE A 474 12.73 3.40 -18.69
C PHE A 474 14.10 2.84 -18.34
N LYS A 475 15.17 3.57 -18.68
CA LYS A 475 16.44 3.39 -17.99
C LYS A 475 16.35 4.09 -16.63
N PRO A 476 16.79 3.47 -15.52
CA PRO A 476 16.64 4.08 -14.20
C PRO A 476 17.27 5.46 -14.06
N SER A 477 18.45 5.69 -14.64
CA SER A 477 19.15 6.98 -14.62
C SER A 477 18.40 8.08 -15.40
N GLU A 478 17.81 7.74 -16.55
CA GLU A 478 16.98 8.66 -17.34
C GLU A 478 15.68 9.00 -16.60
N PHE A 479 15.07 8.00 -15.93
CA PHE A 479 13.85 8.20 -15.16
C PHE A 479 14.08 9.04 -13.91
N ALA A 480 15.22 8.87 -13.21
CA ALA A 480 15.61 9.72 -12.09
C ALA A 480 15.64 11.21 -12.48
N ASN A 481 16.17 11.53 -13.66
CA ASN A 481 16.15 12.90 -14.19
C ASN A 481 14.72 13.41 -14.45
N GLN A 482 13.83 12.57 -14.98
CA GLN A 482 12.41 12.93 -15.17
C GLN A 482 11.69 13.18 -13.84
N LEU A 483 12.06 12.44 -12.79
CA LEU A 483 11.55 12.61 -11.42
C LEU A 483 12.18 13.80 -10.67
N ASN A 484 13.12 14.54 -11.29
CA ASN A 484 13.94 15.55 -10.62
C ASN A 484 14.63 14.99 -9.36
N LEU A 485 15.10 13.74 -9.45
CA LEU A 485 15.80 13.03 -8.38
C LEU A 485 17.30 13.16 -8.62
N ASN A 486 17.98 13.89 -7.75
CA ASN A 486 19.43 14.02 -7.80
C ASN A 486 20.10 12.94 -6.92
N MET A 487 20.86 12.04 -7.55
CA MET A 487 21.56 10.96 -6.84
C MET A 487 22.65 11.49 -5.91
N ASP A 488 23.30 12.61 -6.22
CA ASP A 488 24.30 13.21 -5.31
C ASP A 488 23.63 13.65 -4.01
N ASN A 489 22.40 14.20 -4.11
CA ASN A 489 21.62 14.57 -2.92
C ASN A 489 21.17 13.33 -2.14
N ALA A 490 20.68 12.30 -2.83
CA ALA A 490 20.29 11.03 -2.22
C ALA A 490 21.44 10.41 -1.41
N TRP A 491 22.64 10.31 -2.00
CA TRP A 491 23.84 9.84 -1.32
C TRP A 491 24.28 10.77 -0.18
N GLY A 492 24.15 12.09 -0.36
CA GLY A 492 24.45 13.08 0.68
C GLY A 492 23.57 12.93 1.92
N ILE A 493 22.27 12.67 1.72
CA ILE A 493 21.31 12.40 2.81
C ILE A 493 21.70 11.11 3.52
N LEU A 494 21.89 10.01 2.78
CA LEU A 494 22.26 8.72 3.36
C LEU A 494 23.57 8.81 4.15
N ARG A 495 24.57 9.48 3.59
CA ARG A 495 25.86 9.72 4.25
C ARG A 495 25.73 10.49 5.56
N CYS A 496 24.90 11.54 5.57
CA CYS A 496 24.64 12.32 6.78
C CYS A 496 24.03 11.47 7.90
N VAL A 497 23.09 10.58 7.55
CA VAL A 497 22.46 9.67 8.51
C VAL A 497 23.48 8.65 9.04
N VAL A 498 24.28 8.05 8.16
CA VAL A 498 25.35 7.12 8.55
C VAL A 498 26.38 7.78 9.47
N ASP A 499 26.86 8.98 9.13
CA ASP A 499 27.84 9.71 9.93
C ASP A 499 27.30 10.11 11.31
N PHE A 500 25.98 10.31 11.43
CA PHE A 500 25.35 10.53 12.73
C PHE A 500 25.45 9.28 13.59
N PHE A 501 24.96 8.13 13.11
CA PHE A 501 24.96 6.89 13.89
C PHE A 501 26.37 6.35 14.17
N MET A 502 27.33 6.60 13.28
CA MET A 502 28.75 6.29 13.51
C MET A 502 29.42 7.14 14.61
N LYS A 503 28.78 8.21 15.10
CA LYS A 503 29.26 8.99 16.26
C LYS A 503 28.57 8.62 17.56
N MET A 504 27.40 8.00 17.51
CA MET A 504 26.61 7.62 18.69
C MET A 504 27.18 6.38 19.37
N PRO A 505 27.10 6.20 20.70
CA PRO A 505 27.61 4.98 21.34
C PRO A 505 26.92 3.70 20.83
N GLU A 506 27.48 2.53 21.14
CA GLU A 506 26.82 1.26 20.84
C GLU A 506 25.43 1.19 21.50
N GLY A 507 24.46 0.64 20.77
CA GLY A 507 23.07 0.60 21.23
C GLY A 507 22.05 0.54 20.11
N LYS A 508 20.77 0.55 20.50
CA LYS A 508 19.61 0.55 19.61
C LYS A 508 19.02 1.94 19.51
N TYR A 509 18.70 2.34 18.28
CA TYR A 509 18.15 3.63 17.94
C TYR A 509 16.93 3.47 17.05
N LEU A 510 16.08 4.49 17.07
CA LEU A 510 14.90 4.58 16.22
C LEU A 510 14.94 5.89 15.45
N MET A 511 14.89 5.80 14.12
CA MET A 511 14.73 6.96 13.25
C MET A 511 13.30 7.01 12.76
N LEU A 512 12.58 8.07 13.09
CA LEU A 512 11.16 8.26 12.81
C LEU A 512 10.95 9.49 11.92
N LYS A 513 10.20 9.34 10.84
CA LYS A 513 9.68 10.48 10.09
C LYS A 513 8.40 11.00 10.75
N ASP A 514 8.36 12.30 11.07
CA ASP A 514 7.21 12.90 11.76
C ASP A 514 5.94 12.85 10.88
N PRO A 515 4.78 12.46 11.43
CA PRO A 515 3.54 12.31 10.66
C PRO A 515 2.97 13.63 10.09
N ASN A 516 3.26 14.77 10.72
CA ASN A 516 2.66 16.07 10.44
C ASN A 516 3.67 17.15 10.05
N LYS A 517 4.95 16.98 10.39
CA LYS A 517 6.05 17.90 10.09
C LYS A 517 7.07 17.28 9.14
N PRO A 518 7.70 18.06 8.24
CA PRO A 518 8.74 17.58 7.33
C PRO A 518 10.10 17.47 8.04
N VAL A 519 10.18 16.62 9.05
CA VAL A 519 11.39 16.39 9.87
C VAL A 519 11.56 14.90 10.17
N LEU A 520 12.81 14.44 10.26
CA LEU A 520 13.18 13.16 10.85
C LEU A 520 13.62 13.39 12.30
N ARG A 521 13.17 12.52 13.21
CA ARG A 521 13.60 12.50 14.61
C ARG A 521 14.33 11.21 14.89
N ILE A 522 15.41 11.31 15.65
CA ILE A 522 16.19 10.15 16.08
C ILE A 522 16.07 10.01 17.59
N TYR A 523 15.72 8.81 18.04
CA TYR A 523 15.56 8.44 19.44
C TYR A 523 16.57 7.36 19.82
N SER A 524 17.06 7.39 21.05
CA SER A 524 17.73 6.25 21.67
C SER A 524 16.67 5.38 22.34
N VAL A 525 16.75 4.07 22.10
CA VAL A 525 15.81 3.09 22.63
C VAL A 525 16.54 2.23 23.66
N PRO A 526 16.01 2.07 24.89
CA PRO A 526 16.59 1.17 25.88
C PRO A 526 16.68 -0.27 25.35
N GLN A 527 17.73 -0.99 25.73
CA GLN A 527 18.05 -2.31 25.17
C GLN A 527 16.98 -3.38 25.50
N ASP A 528 16.21 -3.18 26.56
CA ASP A 528 15.14 -4.09 27.01
C ASP A 528 13.79 -3.87 26.27
N ALA A 529 13.65 -2.81 25.48
CA ALA A 529 12.34 -2.33 25.06
C ALA A 529 11.73 -3.02 23.83
N SER A 530 12.37 -4.06 23.27
CA SER A 530 12.05 -4.50 21.90
C SER A 530 11.74 -5.96 21.64
N ASP A 531 11.66 -6.83 22.67
CA ASP A 531 11.33 -8.24 22.41
C ASP A 531 10.14 -8.79 23.24
N SER A 532 9.62 -8.07 24.25
CA SER A 532 8.62 -8.64 25.18
C SER A 532 7.23 -7.98 25.23
N ASP A 533 7.07 -6.75 24.73
CA ASP A 533 5.86 -5.96 25.03
C ASP A 533 4.94 -5.74 23.82
N GLU A 534 5.21 -6.34 22.66
CA GLU A 534 4.46 -6.09 21.41
C GLU A 534 3.46 -7.21 21.03
N SER A 535 3.27 -8.23 21.87
CA SER A 535 2.35 -9.36 21.59
C SER A 535 0.93 -9.21 22.16
N GLU A 536 0.58 -8.13 22.86
CA GLU A 536 -0.72 -8.01 23.55
C GLU A 536 -1.74 -7.01 22.95
N ASP A 537 -1.41 -6.23 21.92
CA ASP A 537 -2.41 -5.33 21.30
C ASP A 537 -3.03 -5.96 20.04
N GLY A 538 -4.15 -6.65 20.28
CA GLY A 538 -4.85 -7.53 19.34
C GLY A 538 -5.38 -6.87 18.06
N ILE A 539 -5.11 -7.55 16.94
CA ILE A 539 -5.95 -7.49 15.74
C ILE A 539 -7.23 -8.23 16.09
N SER A 540 -8.37 -7.52 16.09
CA SER A 540 -9.67 -8.14 16.32
C SER A 540 -9.96 -9.20 15.25
N GLU A 541 -10.42 -10.37 15.67
CA GLU A 541 -10.76 -11.55 14.85
C GLU A 541 -11.73 -11.25 13.68
N GLU A 542 -12.37 -10.08 13.65
CA GLU A 542 -13.23 -9.65 12.54
C GLU A 542 -12.45 -9.34 11.23
N GLU A 543 -11.15 -8.99 11.27
CA GLU A 543 -10.37 -8.77 10.05
C GLU A 543 -9.81 -10.07 9.44
N ALA A 544 -9.60 -11.11 10.24
CA ALA A 544 -9.17 -12.43 9.75
C ALA A 544 -10.27 -13.15 8.96
N VAL A 545 -11.54 -12.96 9.34
CA VAL A 545 -12.69 -13.65 8.71
C VAL A 545 -12.99 -13.14 7.29
N ILE A 546 -12.60 -11.90 6.94
CA ILE A 546 -12.81 -11.37 5.59
C ILE A 546 -11.88 -12.05 4.57
N VAL A 547 -10.70 -12.48 5.00
CA VAL A 547 -9.72 -13.16 4.14
C VAL A 547 -10.17 -14.59 3.81
N GLU A 548 -10.80 -15.30 4.75
CA GLU A 548 -11.32 -16.66 4.51
C GLU A 548 -12.62 -16.69 3.69
N GLN A 549 -13.51 -15.71 3.86
CA GLN A 549 -14.77 -15.68 3.11
C GLN A 549 -14.59 -15.36 1.62
N GLN A 550 -13.49 -14.70 1.23
CA GLN A 550 -13.16 -14.52 -0.19
C GLN A 550 -12.48 -15.74 -0.83
N ASN A 551 -11.95 -16.66 -0.02
CA ASN A 551 -11.28 -17.88 -0.50
C ASN A 551 -12.23 -19.07 -0.72
N SER A 552 -13.53 -18.94 -0.43
CA SER A 552 -14.50 -20.04 -0.49
C SER A 552 -15.72 -19.73 -1.36
N GLU A 553 -15.52 -19.47 -2.66
CA GLU A 553 -16.57 -19.68 -3.67
C GLU A 553 -16.05 -20.52 -4.85
N PRO A 554 -16.62 -21.70 -5.12
CA PRO A 554 -16.28 -22.49 -6.30
C PRO A 554 -16.99 -21.95 -7.54
N SER A 555 -16.20 -21.69 -8.58
CA SER A 555 -16.67 -21.37 -9.93
C SER A 555 -17.52 -22.50 -10.52
N LYS A 556 -18.82 -22.30 -10.69
CA LYS A 556 -19.66 -23.11 -11.59
C LYS A 556 -20.04 -22.30 -12.81
N THR A 557 -19.26 -22.48 -13.88
CA THR A 557 -19.67 -22.09 -15.23
C THR A 557 -20.36 -23.30 -15.86
N GLU A 558 -21.68 -23.43 -15.65
CA GLU A 558 -22.50 -24.33 -16.46
C GLU A 558 -23.14 -23.53 -17.61
N VAL A 559 -22.82 -23.97 -18.82
CA VAL A 559 -23.32 -23.46 -20.09
C VAL A 559 -24.79 -23.88 -20.23
N ASN A 560 -25.71 -22.96 -19.95
CA ASN A 560 -27.14 -23.16 -20.23
C ASN A 560 -27.41 -22.99 -21.73
N ASN A 561 -27.41 -24.09 -22.47
CA ASN A 561 -28.13 -24.21 -23.73
C ASN A 561 -29.61 -24.49 -23.42
N MET A 562 -30.47 -23.50 -23.68
CA MET A 562 -31.91 -23.68 -23.74
C MET A 562 -32.31 -24.38 -25.04
N SER A 563 -32.86 -25.60 -24.95
CA SER A 563 -33.84 -26.09 -25.92
C SER A 563 -34.84 -27.01 -25.21
N GLY A 564 -36.12 -26.77 -25.48
CA GLY A 564 -37.24 -27.15 -24.63
C GLY A 564 -37.57 -28.64 -24.57
N HIS A 565 -38.11 -29.06 -23.44
CA HIS A 565 -38.88 -30.28 -23.28
C HIS A 565 -40.38 -29.98 -23.39
N SER A 566 -40.98 -30.55 -24.43
CA SER A 566 -42.40 -30.91 -24.47
C SER A 566 -42.53 -32.39 -24.14
N GLN A 567 -43.38 -32.69 -23.16
CA GLN A 567 -43.77 -34.03 -22.71
C GLN A 567 -44.60 -34.76 -23.77
N ASP A 568 -44.36 -36.07 -23.89
CA ASP A 568 -45.23 -37.19 -24.30
C ASP A 568 -44.25 -38.38 -24.48
N GLY A 569 -44.39 -39.63 -24.04
CA GLY A 569 -45.48 -40.47 -23.59
C GLY A 569 -45.17 -41.90 -24.11
N ILE A 570 -45.37 -42.92 -23.26
CA ILE A 570 -45.71 -44.33 -23.63
C ILE A 570 -44.58 -45.37 -23.88
N GLU A 571 -44.58 -46.36 -22.97
CA GLU A 571 -44.40 -47.83 -23.06
C GLU A 571 -43.62 -48.52 -24.21
N GLY A 572 -42.88 -49.59 -23.84
CA GLY A 572 -42.58 -50.69 -24.75
C GLY A 572 -41.44 -51.63 -24.34
N GLN A 573 -41.78 -52.73 -23.65
CA GLN A 573 -40.93 -53.93 -23.49
C GLN A 573 -40.62 -54.57 -24.86
N PHE A 574 -39.47 -55.24 -25.04
CA PHE A 574 -39.41 -56.57 -25.66
C PHE A 574 -38.08 -57.30 -25.39
N LYS A 575 -38.22 -58.62 -25.23
CA LYS A 575 -37.24 -59.63 -24.83
C LYS A 575 -36.57 -60.33 -26.03
N ASN A 576 -35.45 -61.01 -25.72
CA ASN A 576 -34.94 -62.28 -26.27
C ASN A 576 -34.47 -62.35 -27.73
N THR A 577 -33.25 -62.87 -27.95
CA THR A 577 -33.03 -64.30 -28.26
C THR A 577 -31.55 -64.67 -28.49
N GLU A 578 -31.19 -65.86 -28.04
CA GLU A 578 -29.92 -66.59 -28.23
C GLU A 578 -29.79 -67.14 -29.67
N SER A 579 -28.56 -67.39 -30.14
CA SER A 579 -28.15 -68.74 -30.60
C SER A 579 -26.70 -68.79 -31.10
N VAL A 580 -25.98 -69.76 -30.53
CA VAL A 580 -24.68 -70.36 -30.88
C VAL A 580 -24.81 -71.16 -32.19
N THR A 581 -23.72 -71.40 -32.96
CA THR A 581 -23.35 -72.69 -33.61
C THR A 581 -22.04 -72.64 -34.45
N GLN A 582 -21.06 -73.47 -34.03
CA GLN A 582 -20.04 -74.30 -34.75
C GLN A 582 -18.77 -73.75 -35.45
N LEU A 583 -17.64 -73.99 -34.76
CA LEU A 583 -16.48 -74.86 -35.10
C LEU A 583 -16.26 -75.38 -36.54
N ARG A 584 -15.02 -75.21 -37.04
CA ARG A 584 -14.29 -76.24 -37.81
C ARG A 584 -12.76 -76.03 -37.71
N THR A 585 -12.09 -77.05 -37.18
CA THR A 585 -10.64 -77.30 -37.26
C THR A 585 -10.34 -78.19 -38.47
N THR A 586 -9.18 -77.99 -39.11
CA THR A 586 -8.53 -79.01 -39.96
C THR A 586 -7.04 -79.06 -39.64
N GLU A 587 -6.56 -80.30 -39.62
CA GLU A 587 -5.34 -80.89 -39.07
C GLU A 587 -4.01 -80.59 -39.80
N PRO A 588 -2.87 -81.05 -39.23
CA PRO A 588 -1.51 -80.81 -39.75
C PRO A 588 -0.97 -81.98 -40.60
N THR A 589 0.14 -81.77 -41.31
CA THR A 589 1.18 -82.78 -41.56
C THR A 589 2.44 -82.16 -42.18
N GLU A 590 3.56 -82.81 -41.85
CA GLU A 590 4.97 -82.46 -42.03
C GLU A 590 5.44 -82.30 -43.48
N SER A 591 6.42 -81.41 -43.68
CA SER A 591 7.76 -81.73 -44.24
C SER A 591 8.75 -80.62 -43.94
#